data_AF-A0A151UGZ9-F1
#
_entry.id   AF-A0A151UGZ9-F1
#
_cell.length_a   1.000
_cell.length_b   1.000
_cell.length_c   1.000
_cell.angle_alpha   90.00
_cell.angle_beta   90.00
_cell.angle_gamma   90.00
#
_symmetry.space_group_name_H-M   'P 1'
#
loop_
_entity.id
_entity.type
_entity.pdbx_description
1 polymer ?
#
loop_
_entity_poly.entity_id
_entity_poly.type
_entity_poly.pdbx_seq_one_letter_code
_entity_poly.pdbx_strand_id
1 'polypeptide(L)'
;KEEESKSSYNCFECGKPGHIKVECPNLLNKQQEEKKMKKNGKGKRAYIAWEDNESSTTSDESKFEENNLCLMAEADQDTIVSDYDLESNLDYDQLQEAFIQIHKEAVKLDALNSKLKKNLSWYENALIKAEQELEDLKHEHENLQTIFNFSEAHCETSTSSKDVCENCKTFEKENADLKTTLAKFKNGNANLNILFGKTKKYF
;
A
#
# COMPACT_ATOMS: atom_id res chain seq x y z
N LYS A 1 18.60 -30.83 -1.69
CA LYS A 1 17.31 -30.94 -0.98
C LYS A 1 16.50 -29.76 -1.46
N GLU A 2 15.65 -29.97 -2.46
CA GLU A 2 14.64 -28.98 -2.88
C GLU A 2 13.46 -29.79 -3.38
N GLU A 3 12.33 -29.52 -2.74
CA GLU A 3 11.15 -30.37 -2.66
C GLU A 3 10.27 -30.15 -3.88
N GLU A 4 10.17 -31.18 -4.73
CA GLU A 4 9.17 -31.22 -5.80
C GLU A 4 7.85 -31.69 -5.17
N SER A 5 6.97 -30.74 -4.88
CA SER A 5 5.61 -30.96 -4.39
C SER A 5 4.83 -31.81 -5.39
N LYS A 6 4.89 -33.14 -5.23
CA LYS A 6 4.04 -34.10 -5.95
C LYS A 6 2.60 -33.89 -5.53
N SER A 7 1.89 -33.05 -6.29
CA SER A 7 0.45 -32.92 -6.16
C SER A 7 -0.22 -34.26 -6.46
N SER A 8 -1.04 -34.75 -5.52
CA SER A 8 -1.61 -36.11 -5.55
C SER A 8 -2.81 -36.26 -6.51
N TYR A 9 -3.04 -35.31 -7.41
CA TYR A 9 -4.16 -35.36 -8.34
C TYR A 9 -3.75 -36.04 -9.66
N ASN A 10 -4.70 -36.79 -10.20
CA ASN A 10 -4.59 -37.41 -11.52
C ASN A 10 -5.24 -36.51 -12.57
N CYS A 11 -4.64 -36.45 -13.76
CA CYS A 11 -5.22 -35.76 -14.89
C CYS A 11 -6.52 -36.43 -15.34
N PHE A 12 -7.62 -35.68 -15.39
CA PHE A 12 -8.94 -36.18 -15.82
C PHE A 12 -9.02 -36.58 -17.30
N GLU A 13 -8.03 -36.24 -18.12
CA GLU A 13 -8.01 -36.59 -19.55
C GLU A 13 -7.16 -37.85 -19.83
N CYS A 14 -5.97 -37.96 -19.22
CA CYS A 14 -5.04 -39.06 -19.49
C CYS A 14 -4.83 -40.02 -18.30
N GLY A 15 -5.43 -39.73 -17.15
CA GLY A 15 -5.36 -40.55 -15.94
C GLY A 15 -4.02 -40.53 -15.19
N LYS A 16 -3.01 -39.80 -15.67
CA LYS A 16 -1.66 -39.79 -15.06
C LYS A 16 -1.54 -38.77 -13.92
N PRO A 17 -0.84 -39.10 -12.82
CA PRO A 17 -0.58 -38.18 -11.72
C PRO A 17 0.38 -37.05 -12.11
N GLY A 18 0.35 -35.96 -11.35
CA GLY A 18 1.34 -34.88 -11.40
C GLY A 18 1.03 -33.72 -12.36
N HIS A 19 -0.15 -33.70 -12.99
CA HIS A 19 -0.65 -32.56 -13.77
C HIS A 19 -2.17 -32.57 -13.85
N ILE A 20 -2.80 -31.39 -13.95
CA ILE A 20 -4.26 -31.27 -14.12
C ILE A 20 -4.61 -31.31 -15.61
N LYS A 21 -5.91 -31.43 -15.93
CA LYS A 21 -6.41 -31.47 -17.31
C LYS A 21 -5.83 -30.36 -18.20
N VAL A 22 -5.71 -29.15 -17.67
CA VAL A 22 -5.21 -27.97 -18.42
C VAL A 22 -3.74 -28.11 -18.85
N GLU A 23 -2.96 -28.87 -18.08
CA GLU A 23 -1.53 -29.10 -18.30
C GLU A 23 -1.26 -30.43 -19.03
N CYS A 24 -2.31 -31.12 -19.49
CA CYS A 24 -2.16 -32.41 -20.12
C CYS A 24 -1.40 -32.29 -21.45
N PRO A 25 -0.25 -32.96 -21.62
CA PRO A 25 0.51 -32.93 -22.87
C PRO A 25 -0.32 -33.36 -24.08
N ASN A 26 -1.25 -34.31 -23.89
CA ASN A 26 -2.13 -34.79 -24.96
C ASN A 26 -3.08 -33.68 -25.45
N LEU A 27 -3.57 -32.82 -24.56
CA LEU A 27 -4.44 -31.70 -24.93
C LEU A 27 -3.64 -30.56 -25.57
N LEU A 28 -2.44 -30.28 -25.07
CA LEU A 28 -1.55 -29.27 -25.65
C LEU A 28 -1.12 -29.65 -27.08
N ASN A 29 -0.83 -30.93 -27.34
CA ASN A 29 -0.46 -31.42 -28.66
C ASN A 29 -1.64 -31.35 -29.65
N LYS A 30 -2.84 -31.76 -29.22
CA LYS A 30 -4.06 -31.66 -30.05
C LYS A 30 -4.40 -30.21 -30.43
N GLN A 31 -4.26 -29.28 -29.50
CA GLN A 31 -4.42 -27.84 -29.78
C GLN A 31 -3.34 -27.28 -30.71
N GLN A 32 -2.11 -27.80 -30.66
CA GLN A 32 -1.05 -27.39 -31.58
C GLN A 32 -1.30 -27.90 -33.01
N GLU A 33 -1.80 -29.11 -33.17
CA GLU A 33 -2.17 -29.69 -34.47
C GLU A 33 -3.34 -28.92 -35.11
N GLU A 34 -4.38 -28.60 -34.34
CA GLU A 34 -5.49 -27.76 -34.80
C GLU A 34 -5.06 -26.33 -35.17
N LYS A 35 -4.09 -25.75 -34.45
CA LYS A 35 -3.52 -24.42 -34.76
C LYS A 35 -2.66 -24.43 -36.01
N LYS A 36 -2.01 -25.54 -36.36
CA LYS A 36 -1.25 -25.71 -37.61
C LYS A 36 -2.18 -25.83 -38.82
N MET A 37 -3.36 -26.45 -38.66
CA MET A 37 -4.38 -26.53 -39.72
C MET A 37 -5.02 -25.17 -40.05
N LYS A 38 -5.13 -24.26 -39.07
CA LYS A 38 -5.80 -22.95 -39.21
C LYS A 38 -4.95 -21.81 -39.81
N LYS A 39 -3.64 -22.01 -40.05
CA LYS A 39 -2.77 -20.97 -40.63
C LYS A 39 -2.89 -20.83 -42.15
N ASN A 40 -3.54 -21.77 -42.83
CA ASN A 40 -3.73 -21.77 -44.28
C ASN A 40 -5.20 -21.56 -44.64
N GLY A 41 -5.74 -20.35 -44.40
CA GLY A 41 -7.12 -20.06 -44.74
C GLY A 41 -7.51 -18.63 -44.39
N LYS A 42 -7.24 -17.69 -45.30
CA LYS A 42 -7.76 -16.33 -45.21
C LYS A 42 -9.27 -16.34 -45.45
N GLY A 43 -10.01 -15.86 -44.45
CA GLY A 43 -11.22 -15.06 -44.68
C GLY A 43 -12.58 -15.72 -44.40
N LYS A 44 -13.43 -14.88 -43.80
CA LYS A 44 -14.90 -14.93 -43.64
C LYS A 44 -15.41 -15.62 -42.36
N ARG A 45 -16.01 -14.79 -41.51
CA ARG A 45 -16.95 -15.20 -40.45
C ARG A 45 -18.12 -15.90 -41.14
N ALA A 46 -18.38 -17.14 -40.77
CA ALA A 46 -19.55 -17.90 -41.17
C ALA A 46 -20.38 -18.24 -39.93
N TYR A 47 -21.67 -17.91 -40.01
CA TYR A 47 -22.72 -18.29 -39.09
C TYR A 47 -22.90 -19.82 -39.17
N ILE A 48 -22.83 -20.53 -38.04
CA ILE A 48 -23.03 -21.98 -38.00
C ILE A 48 -24.53 -22.22 -37.78
N ALA A 49 -25.23 -22.61 -38.85
CA ALA A 49 -26.54 -23.24 -38.75
C ALA A 49 -26.34 -24.64 -38.14
N TRP A 50 -27.20 -25.00 -37.19
CA TRP A 50 -27.28 -26.38 -36.71
C TRP A 50 -27.97 -27.19 -37.80
N GLU A 51 -27.21 -28.04 -38.49
CA GLU A 51 -27.77 -29.11 -39.32
C GLU A 51 -27.40 -30.46 -38.71
N ASP A 52 -28.45 -31.27 -38.56
CA ASP A 52 -28.45 -32.64 -38.08
C ASP A 52 -27.52 -33.53 -38.90
N ASN A 53 -26.53 -34.13 -38.24
CA ASN A 53 -25.71 -35.16 -38.86
C ASN A 53 -26.40 -36.52 -38.71
N GLU A 54 -27.41 -36.76 -39.55
CA GLU A 54 -27.70 -38.11 -40.02
C GLU A 54 -26.77 -38.40 -41.21
N SER A 55 -25.80 -39.30 -41.01
CA SER A 55 -25.16 -39.98 -42.13
C SER A 55 -24.78 -41.40 -41.74
N SER A 56 -25.33 -42.33 -42.51
CA SER A 56 -25.20 -43.77 -42.35
C SER A 56 -24.09 -44.31 -43.26
N THR A 57 -23.40 -45.35 -42.74
CA THR A 57 -22.64 -46.42 -43.43
C THR A 57 -21.24 -46.07 -43.98
N THR A 58 -20.18 -46.88 -43.85
CA THR A 58 -20.05 -48.36 -43.90
C THR A 58 -18.76 -48.91 -43.24
N SER A 59 -18.86 -50.13 -42.68
CA SER A 59 -17.90 -51.27 -42.60
C SER A 59 -16.52 -51.11 -41.91
N ASP A 60 -16.30 -51.84 -40.81
CA ASP A 60 -15.51 -53.08 -40.85
C ASP A 60 -15.63 -53.94 -39.58
N GLU A 61 -15.45 -55.24 -39.79
CA GLU A 61 -15.66 -56.40 -38.92
C GLU A 61 -15.16 -56.25 -37.47
N SER A 62 -16.03 -56.51 -36.50
CA SER A 62 -15.62 -57.15 -35.26
C SER A 62 -16.76 -58.01 -34.68
N LYS A 63 -16.54 -59.32 -34.80
CA LYS A 63 -17.07 -60.47 -34.06
C LYS A 63 -18.27 -60.20 -33.14
N PHE A 64 -19.38 -60.85 -33.50
CA PHE A 64 -20.47 -61.23 -32.61
C PHE A 64 -19.89 -61.81 -31.31
N GLU A 65 -19.94 -61.05 -30.22
CA GLU A 65 -19.97 -61.62 -28.89
C GLU A 65 -21.38 -61.34 -28.36
N GLU A 66 -22.23 -62.34 -28.57
CA GLU A 66 -23.59 -62.44 -28.08
C GLU A 66 -23.52 -62.36 -26.55
N ASN A 67 -23.70 -61.16 -26.01
CA ASN A 67 -23.74 -60.94 -24.58
C ASN A 67 -25.04 -61.60 -24.07
N ASN A 68 -24.91 -62.80 -23.50
CA ASN A 68 -26.00 -63.55 -22.90
C ASN A 68 -26.64 -62.72 -21.78
N LEU A 69 -27.63 -61.88 -22.13
CA LEU A 69 -28.49 -61.19 -21.19
C LEU A 69 -29.41 -62.23 -20.56
N CYS A 70 -28.93 -62.89 -19.51
CA CYS A 70 -29.72 -63.83 -18.73
C CYS A 70 -30.69 -63.03 -17.83
N LEU A 71 -31.87 -62.71 -18.36
CA LEU A 71 -32.99 -62.19 -17.59
C LEU A 71 -33.69 -63.35 -16.89
N MET A 72 -33.18 -63.76 -15.74
CA MET A 72 -33.94 -64.58 -14.81
C MET A 72 -34.87 -63.65 -14.02
N ALA A 73 -36.13 -63.60 -14.46
CA ALA A 73 -37.21 -63.04 -13.68
C ALA A 73 -37.52 -64.00 -12.53
N GLU A 74 -37.25 -63.58 -11.30
CA GLU A 74 -37.92 -64.12 -10.12
C GLU A 74 -38.69 -62.97 -9.46
N ALA A 75 -40.00 -63.19 -9.33
CA ALA A 75 -40.89 -62.41 -8.51
C ALA A 75 -40.46 -62.55 -7.05
N ASP A 76 -40.43 -61.45 -6.31
CA ASP A 76 -41.34 -61.30 -5.18
C ASP A 76 -41.33 -59.87 -4.68
N GLN A 77 -42.52 -59.43 -4.27
CA GLN A 77 -42.80 -58.12 -3.73
C GLN A 77 -42.08 -57.95 -2.40
N ASP A 78 -41.21 -56.95 -2.30
CA ASP A 78 -40.90 -56.32 -1.03
C ASP A 78 -40.81 -54.80 -1.22
N THR A 79 -41.87 -54.15 -0.75
CA THR A 79 -41.87 -52.87 -0.05
C THR A 79 -40.59 -52.03 -0.17
N ILE A 80 -40.59 -51.12 -1.13
CA ILE A 80 -39.92 -49.82 -0.93
C ILE A 80 -41.05 -48.80 -0.93
N VAL A 81 -41.53 -48.48 0.28
CA VAL A 81 -42.06 -47.14 0.55
C VAL A 81 -40.91 -46.22 0.20
N SER A 82 -40.92 -45.69 -1.02
CA SER A 82 -40.04 -44.60 -1.39
C SER A 82 -40.48 -43.44 -0.53
N ASP A 83 -39.79 -43.27 0.58
CA ASP A 83 -39.80 -42.10 1.43
C ASP A 83 -39.15 -40.98 0.62
N TYR A 84 -39.81 -40.53 -0.44
CA TYR A 84 -39.41 -39.35 -1.18
C TYR A 84 -39.89 -38.11 -0.43
N ASP A 85 -39.43 -37.97 0.80
CA ASP A 85 -39.21 -36.65 1.40
C ASP A 85 -37.92 -36.03 0.79
N LEU A 86 -37.73 -36.20 -0.53
CA LEU A 86 -36.80 -35.39 -1.30
C LEU A 86 -37.39 -33.98 -1.33
N GLU A 87 -36.96 -33.17 -0.37
CA GLU A 87 -36.31 -31.90 -0.67
C GLU A 87 -36.96 -31.23 -1.89
N SER A 88 -37.99 -30.43 -1.63
CA SER A 88 -38.74 -29.65 -2.62
C SER A 88 -37.87 -29.34 -3.83
N ASN A 89 -38.08 -30.05 -4.94
CA ASN A 89 -37.30 -29.88 -6.16
C ASN A 89 -37.32 -28.40 -6.50
N LEU A 90 -36.21 -27.70 -6.25
CA LEU A 90 -36.11 -26.28 -6.50
C LEU A 90 -36.34 -26.10 -8.00
N ASP A 91 -37.37 -25.35 -8.34
CA ASP A 91 -37.76 -25.17 -9.73
C ASP A 91 -36.61 -24.48 -10.49
N TYR A 92 -36.33 -24.93 -11.72
CA TYR A 92 -35.17 -24.47 -12.48
C TYR A 92 -35.17 -22.94 -12.64
N ASP A 93 -36.35 -22.36 -12.83
CA ASP A 93 -36.56 -20.93 -12.96
C ASP A 93 -36.18 -20.17 -11.67
N GLN A 94 -36.49 -20.75 -10.49
CA GLN A 94 -36.10 -20.18 -9.20
C GLN A 94 -34.58 -20.20 -9.00
N LEU A 95 -33.91 -21.29 -9.40
CA LEU A 95 -32.45 -21.37 -9.36
C LEU A 95 -31.80 -20.37 -10.32
N GLN A 96 -32.37 -20.22 -11.52
CA GLN A 96 -31.89 -19.27 -12.52
C GLN A 96 -32.02 -17.82 -12.04
N GLU A 97 -33.14 -17.46 -11.41
CA GLU A 97 -33.35 -16.12 -10.84
C GLU A 97 -32.35 -15.83 -9.72
N ALA A 98 -32.15 -16.79 -8.81
CA ALA A 98 -31.16 -16.68 -7.73
C ALA A 98 -29.74 -16.47 -8.28
N PHE A 99 -29.36 -17.21 -9.32
CA PHE A 99 -28.06 -17.04 -9.98
C PHE A 99 -27.89 -15.65 -10.59
N ILE A 100 -28.91 -15.14 -11.29
CA ILE A 100 -28.88 -13.79 -11.90
C ILE A 100 -28.72 -12.72 -10.83
N GLN A 101 -29.44 -12.84 -9.70
CA GLN A 101 -29.37 -11.89 -8.61
C GLN A 101 -27.98 -11.87 -7.96
N ILE A 102 -27.42 -13.05 -7.66
CA ILE A 102 -26.06 -13.18 -7.11
C ILE A 102 -25.03 -12.61 -8.09
N HIS A 103 -25.13 -12.90 -9.38
CA HIS A 103 -24.23 -12.36 -10.40
C HIS A 103 -24.31 -10.83 -10.46
N LYS A 104 -25.52 -10.26 -10.41
CA LYS A 104 -25.72 -8.80 -10.38
C LYS A 104 -25.09 -8.16 -9.15
N GLU A 105 -25.20 -8.80 -7.98
CA GLU A 105 -24.56 -8.34 -6.75
C GLU A 105 -23.03 -8.45 -6.82
N ALA A 106 -22.50 -9.55 -7.37
CA ALA A 106 -21.06 -9.73 -7.57
C ALA A 106 -20.47 -8.63 -8.47
N VAL A 107 -21.14 -8.27 -9.56
CA VAL A 107 -20.72 -7.17 -10.44
C VAL A 107 -20.73 -5.82 -9.72
N LYS A 108 -21.77 -5.55 -8.90
CA LYS A 108 -21.81 -4.32 -8.09
C LYS A 108 -20.66 -4.29 -7.08
N LEU A 109 -20.37 -5.41 -6.43
CA LEU A 109 -19.28 -5.53 -5.46
C LEU A 109 -17.92 -5.33 -6.13
N ASP A 110 -17.72 -5.87 -7.33
CA ASP A 110 -16.49 -5.66 -8.12
C ASP A 110 -16.28 -4.18 -8.48
N ALA A 111 -17.35 -3.47 -8.86
CA ALA A 111 -17.30 -2.03 -9.13
C ALA A 111 -16.93 -1.22 -7.87
N LEU A 112 -17.51 -1.56 -6.71
CA LEU A 112 -17.17 -0.94 -5.43
C LEU A 112 -15.73 -1.25 -5.02
N ASN A 113 -15.28 -2.49 -5.18
CA ASN A 113 -13.92 -2.92 -4.87
C ASN A 113 -12.91 -2.17 -5.76
N SER A 114 -13.21 -2.04 -7.05
CA SER A 114 -12.42 -1.24 -7.99
C SER A 114 -12.30 0.23 -7.57
N LYS A 115 -13.37 0.82 -7.01
CA LYS A 115 -13.34 2.17 -6.46
C LYS A 115 -12.51 2.26 -5.18
N LEU A 116 -12.66 1.29 -4.27
CA LEU A 116 -11.90 1.22 -3.02
C LEU A 116 -10.41 1.07 -3.28
N LYS A 117 -10.00 0.22 -4.24
CA LYS A 117 -8.60 0.07 -4.66
C LYS A 117 -8.00 1.39 -5.15
N LYS A 118 -8.75 2.17 -5.94
CA LYS A 118 -8.29 3.51 -6.39
C LYS A 118 -8.12 4.47 -5.22
N ASN A 119 -9.06 4.47 -4.28
CA ASN A 119 -8.96 5.30 -3.08
C ASN A 119 -7.76 4.89 -2.22
N LEU A 120 -7.55 3.59 -2.00
CA LEU A 120 -6.40 3.07 -1.26
C LEU A 120 -5.09 3.54 -1.89
N SER A 121 -4.93 3.39 -3.22
CA SER A 121 -3.75 3.87 -3.93
C SER A 121 -3.55 5.38 -3.77
N TRP A 122 -4.62 6.17 -3.73
CA TRP A 122 -4.52 7.61 -3.46
C TRP A 122 -4.01 7.90 -2.05
N TYR A 123 -4.57 7.24 -1.03
CA TYR A 123 -4.14 7.41 0.37
C TYR A 123 -2.71 6.93 0.60
N GLU A 124 -2.32 5.82 -0.01
CA GLU A 124 -0.94 5.30 0.03
C GLU A 124 0.05 6.34 -0.52
N ASN A 125 -0.25 6.93 -1.69
CA ASN A 125 0.61 7.98 -2.27
C ASN A 125 0.64 9.25 -1.41
N ALA A 126 -0.49 9.63 -0.81
CA ALA A 126 -0.56 10.78 0.09
C ALA A 126 0.27 10.54 1.35
N LEU A 127 0.25 9.32 1.89
CA LEU A 127 1.04 8.93 3.05
C LEU A 127 2.54 8.99 2.74
N ILE A 128 2.98 8.40 1.62
CA ILE A 128 4.39 8.45 1.18
C ILE A 128 4.87 9.89 1.05
N LYS A 129 4.05 10.78 0.49
CA LYS A 129 4.40 12.20 0.35
C LYS A 129 4.56 12.88 1.72
N ALA A 130 3.64 12.64 2.65
CA ALA A 130 3.71 13.20 4.00
C ALA A 130 4.92 12.66 4.77
N GLU A 131 5.25 11.38 4.62
CA GLU A 131 6.46 10.78 5.20
C GLU A 131 7.74 11.42 4.65
N GLN A 132 7.79 11.69 3.34
CA GLN A 132 8.91 12.39 2.73
C GLN A 132 9.06 13.83 3.25
N GLU A 133 7.96 14.58 3.35
CA GLU A 133 7.96 15.94 3.91
C GLU A 133 8.47 15.94 5.37
N LEU A 134 8.13 14.93 6.17
CA LEU A 134 8.63 14.79 7.53
C LEU A 134 10.14 14.52 7.58
N GLU A 135 10.66 13.66 6.69
CA GLU A 135 12.10 13.38 6.64
C GLU A 135 12.88 14.63 6.19
N ASP A 136 12.36 15.37 5.21
CA ASP A 136 12.95 16.63 4.75
C ASP A 136 13.01 17.67 5.89
N LEU A 137 11.92 17.85 6.64
CA LEU A 137 11.88 18.74 7.82
C LEU A 137 12.85 18.31 8.92
N LYS A 138 12.98 17.00 9.14
CA LYS A 138 13.91 16.45 10.13
C LYS A 138 15.37 16.75 9.73
N HIS A 139 15.71 16.55 8.46
CA HIS A 139 17.04 16.92 7.95
C HIS A 139 17.30 18.43 8.08
N GLU A 140 16.30 19.27 7.79
CA GLU A 140 16.43 20.72 8.00
C GLU A 140 16.66 21.08 9.47
N HIS A 141 15.93 20.45 10.38
CA HIS A 141 16.12 20.64 11.82
C HIS A 141 17.54 20.22 12.27
N GLU A 142 18.03 19.06 11.82
CA GLU A 142 19.39 18.59 12.13
C GLU A 142 20.47 19.56 11.60
N ASN A 143 20.26 20.12 10.39
CA ASN A 143 21.15 21.12 9.83
C ASN A 143 21.12 22.43 10.64
N LEU A 144 19.94 22.94 10.98
CA LEU A 144 19.79 24.14 11.81
C LEU A 144 20.39 23.94 13.20
N GLN A 145 20.20 22.77 13.80
CA GLN A 145 20.81 22.41 15.08
C GLN A 145 22.34 22.39 14.99
N THR A 146 22.90 21.88 13.88
CA THR A 146 24.35 21.90 13.64
C THR A 146 24.87 23.34 13.53
N ILE A 147 24.16 24.21 12.80
CA ILE A 147 24.50 25.63 12.68
C ILE A 147 24.41 26.33 14.04
N PHE A 148 23.37 26.04 14.82
CA PHE A 148 23.18 26.59 16.16
C PHE A 148 24.35 26.20 17.08
N ASN A 149 24.68 24.92 17.16
CA ASN A 149 25.79 24.43 17.97
C ASN A 149 27.14 25.04 17.54
N PHE A 150 27.35 25.23 16.23
CA PHE A 150 28.55 25.92 15.72
C PHE A 150 28.59 27.38 16.18
N SER A 151 27.45 28.08 16.14
CA SER A 151 27.35 29.47 16.61
C SER A 151 27.56 29.59 18.13
N GLU A 152 27.02 28.64 18.91
CA GLU A 152 27.19 28.58 20.36
C GLU A 152 28.64 28.31 20.74
N ALA A 153 29.30 27.34 20.08
CA ALA A 153 30.73 27.10 20.24
C ALA A 153 31.57 28.33 19.87
N HIS A 154 31.18 29.11 18.86
CA HIS A 154 31.86 30.37 18.52
C HIS A 154 31.67 31.46 19.58
N CYS A 155 30.53 31.50 20.26
CA CYS A 155 30.28 32.39 21.40
C CYS A 155 31.07 31.94 22.64
N GLU A 156 31.20 30.65 22.92
CA GLU A 156 32.01 30.13 24.04
C GLU A 156 33.51 30.26 23.80
N THR A 157 33.96 30.05 22.55
CA THR A 157 35.37 30.29 22.15
C THR A 157 35.67 31.80 22.10
N SER A 158 34.63 32.61 21.86
CA SER A 158 34.64 34.04 22.15
C SER A 158 34.33 34.30 23.62
N THR A 159 35.16 33.76 24.52
CA THR A 159 35.51 34.41 25.78
C THR A 159 36.21 35.77 25.59
N SER A 160 35.85 36.51 24.53
CA SER A 160 35.95 37.95 24.38
C SER A 160 34.71 38.59 25.02
N SER A 161 34.57 38.41 26.33
CA SER A 161 33.85 39.37 27.18
C SER A 161 34.28 39.29 28.64
N LYS A 162 35.50 38.82 28.88
CA LYS A 162 36.27 39.17 30.07
C LYS A 162 37.44 40.10 29.75
N ASP A 163 37.56 40.53 28.50
CA ASP A 163 38.33 41.72 28.18
C ASP A 163 37.49 42.91 28.59
N VAL A 164 37.67 43.31 29.85
CA VAL A 164 37.18 44.58 30.35
C VAL A 164 37.59 45.64 29.32
N CYS A 165 36.60 46.19 28.62
CA CYS A 165 36.77 47.23 27.62
C CYS A 165 37.78 48.24 28.17
N GLU A 166 38.92 48.37 27.49
CA GLU A 166 40.05 49.16 28.00
C GLU A 166 39.64 50.62 28.20
N ASN A 167 38.73 51.11 27.34
CA ASN A 167 38.07 52.40 27.47
C ASN A 167 37.13 52.48 28.69
N CYS A 168 36.46 51.40 29.09
CA CYS A 168 35.63 51.39 30.31
C CYS A 168 36.49 51.61 31.57
N LYS A 169 37.68 51.02 31.66
CA LYS A 169 38.62 51.29 32.77
C LYS A 169 39.07 52.75 32.79
N THR A 170 39.34 53.32 31.62
CA THR A 170 39.74 54.74 31.48
C THR A 170 38.61 55.66 31.93
N PHE A 171 37.38 55.42 31.46
CA PHE A 171 36.21 56.21 31.85
C PHE A 171 35.84 56.05 33.33
N GLU A 172 36.06 54.89 33.94
CA GLU A 172 35.88 54.70 35.38
C GLU A 172 36.87 55.55 36.19
N LYS A 173 38.13 55.60 35.76
CA LYS A 173 39.16 56.43 36.39
C LYS A 173 38.86 57.92 36.23
N GLU A 174 38.50 58.36 35.02
CA GLU A 174 38.08 59.74 34.76
C GLU A 174 36.85 60.13 35.59
N ASN A 175 35.86 59.24 35.73
CA ASN A 175 34.70 59.49 36.58
C ASN A 175 35.07 59.64 38.06
N ALA A 176 36.05 58.86 38.55
CA ALA A 176 36.54 58.98 39.92
C ALA A 176 37.27 60.32 40.15
N ASP A 177 38.11 60.74 39.19
CA ASP A 177 38.83 62.01 39.24
C ASP A 177 37.88 63.21 39.13
N LEU A 178 36.88 63.14 38.26
CA LEU A 178 35.83 64.16 38.13
C LEU A 178 35.01 64.29 39.42
N LYS A 179 34.59 63.17 40.04
CA LYS A 179 33.89 63.18 41.33
C LYS A 179 34.73 63.83 42.43
N THR A 180 36.02 63.52 42.48
CA THR A 180 36.95 64.11 43.45
C THR A 180 37.11 65.61 43.24
N THR A 181 37.23 66.03 41.99
CA THR A 181 37.36 67.45 41.62
C THR A 181 36.09 68.23 41.94
N LEU A 182 34.92 67.64 41.67
CA LEU A 182 33.62 68.22 41.99
C LEU A 182 33.42 68.37 43.51
N ALA A 183 33.85 67.38 44.30
CA ALA A 183 33.82 67.47 45.75
C ALA A 183 34.70 68.63 46.28
N LYS A 184 35.92 68.78 45.75
CA LYS A 184 36.82 69.89 46.10
C LYS A 184 36.21 71.24 45.71
N PHE A 185 35.65 71.34 44.51
CA PHE A 185 34.98 72.55 44.04
C PHE A 185 33.79 72.93 44.92
N LYS A 186 32.94 71.94 45.27
CA LYS A 186 31.78 72.16 46.15
C LYS A 186 32.21 72.66 47.53
N ASN A 187 33.28 72.10 48.09
CA ASN A 187 33.83 72.54 49.38
C ASN A 187 34.44 73.94 49.31
N GLY A 188 35.22 74.23 48.26
CA GLY A 188 35.76 75.57 48.00
C GLY A 188 34.66 76.62 47.83
N ASN A 189 33.60 76.28 47.10
CA ASN A 189 32.43 77.14 46.92
C ASN A 189 31.67 77.39 48.24
N ALA A 190 31.52 76.36 49.08
CA ALA A 190 30.94 76.52 50.42
C ALA A 190 31.78 77.48 51.28
N ASN A 191 33.11 77.35 51.27
CA ASN A 191 34.03 78.23 52.00
C ASN A 191 33.96 79.68 51.50
N LEU A 192 33.92 79.89 50.17
CA LEU A 192 33.72 81.21 49.58
C LEU A 192 32.37 81.81 49.97
N ASN A 193 31.28 81.05 49.90
CA ASN A 193 29.96 81.50 50.34
C ASN A 193 29.93 81.90 51.82
N ILE A 194 30.68 81.19 52.68
CA ILE A 194 30.83 81.58 54.10
C ILE A 194 31.58 82.92 54.23
N LEU A 195 32.66 83.12 53.46
CA LEU A 195 33.39 84.39 53.43
C LEU A 195 32.52 85.56 52.94
N PHE A 196 31.81 85.39 51.82
CA PHE A 196 30.91 86.42 51.28
C PHE A 196 29.67 86.65 52.15
N GLY A 197 29.17 85.61 52.83
CA GLY A 197 28.09 85.73 53.81
C GLY A 197 28.51 86.49 55.07
N LYS A 198 29.80 86.41 55.45
CA LYS A 198 30.38 87.21 56.54
C LYS A 198 30.58 88.67 56.14
N THR A 199 31.03 88.97 54.92
CA THR A 199 31.22 90.36 54.46
C THR A 199 29.90 91.12 54.23
N LYS A 200 28.82 90.44 53.84
CA LYS A 200 27.48 91.02 53.72
C LYS A 200 26.84 91.47 55.04
N LYS A 201 27.37 91.07 56.20
CA LYS A 201 26.86 91.49 57.52
C LYS A 201 27.52 92.76 58.07
N TYR A 202 28.53 93.30 57.39
CA TYR A 202 29.27 94.49 57.80
C TYR A 202 28.99 95.72 56.92
N PHE A 203 27.95 95.66 56.08
CA PHE A 203 27.38 96.79 55.33
C PHE A 203 25.91 96.95 55.69
#